data_AF-A0A7S4K278-F1
#
_entry.id   AF-A0A7S4K278-F1
#
_cell.length_a   1.000
_cell.length_b   1.000
_cell.length_c   1.000
_cell.angle_alpha   90.00
_cell.angle_beta   90.00
_cell.angle_gamma   90.00
#
_symmetry.space_group_name_H-M   'P 1'
#
loop_
_entity.id
_entity.type
_entity.pdbx_description
1 polymer ?
#
loop_
_entity_poly.entity_id
_entity_poly.type
_entity_poly.pdbx_seq_one_letter_code
_entity_poly.pdbx_strand_id
1 'polypeptide(L)'
;VERAASDGRVPRQVSSIDVKTNSIEIRIVDVPSDHVFAITPPSNECVRFFTARHRQYPLIVQGPSAGIDSTASALLAELLRLMRSKVGPRSGSLSRTRSSAVLA
;
A
#
# COMPACT_ATOMS: atom_id res chain seq x y z
N VAL A 1 21.58 -20.18 -5.40
CA VAL A 1 21.37 -19.95 -3.96
C VAL A 1 22.68 -20.06 -3.20
N GLU A 2 23.42 -21.17 -3.31
CA GLU A 2 24.72 -21.36 -2.60
C GLU A 2 25.76 -20.26 -2.89
N ARG A 3 25.92 -19.82 -4.14
CA ARG A 3 26.82 -18.70 -4.49
C ARG A 3 26.41 -17.34 -3.91
N ALA A 4 25.12 -17.08 -3.75
CA ALA A 4 24.66 -15.83 -3.16
C ALA A 4 24.86 -15.85 -1.64
N ALA A 5 24.61 -17.01 -1.03
CA ALA A 5 24.79 -17.22 0.40
C ALA A 5 26.26 -17.10 0.85
N SER A 6 27.22 -17.57 0.05
CA SER A 6 28.65 -17.40 0.33
C SER A 6 29.07 -15.92 0.38
N ASP A 7 28.35 -15.06 -0.33
CA ASP A 7 28.65 -13.62 -0.44
C ASP A 7 27.79 -12.78 0.52
N GLY A 8 27.07 -13.42 1.46
CA GLY A 8 26.19 -12.74 2.42
C GLY A 8 24.93 -12.13 1.80
N ARG A 9 24.50 -12.63 0.63
CA ARG A 9 23.36 -12.15 -0.14
C ARG A 9 22.23 -13.17 -0.20
N VAL A 10 21.03 -12.67 -0.45
CA VAL A 10 19.81 -13.47 -0.58
C VAL A 10 19.18 -13.22 -1.96
N PRO A 11 18.91 -14.27 -2.76
CA PRO A 11 18.21 -14.10 -4.02
C PRO A 11 16.75 -13.74 -3.77
N ARG A 12 16.26 -12.69 -4.44
CA ARG A 12 14.85 -12.28 -4.39
C ARG A 12 14.32 -12.05 -5.80
N GLN A 13 13.11 -12.54 -6.08
CA GLN A 13 12.39 -12.15 -7.30
C GLN A 13 11.88 -10.73 -7.10
N VAL A 14 12.29 -9.81 -7.98
CA VAL A 14 11.94 -8.40 -7.92
C VAL A 14 11.28 -8.00 -9.22
N SER A 15 10.11 -7.38 -9.09
CA SER A 15 9.41 -6.69 -10.18
C SER A 15 9.68 -5.19 -10.05
N SER A 16 10.21 -4.56 -11.09
CA SER A 16 10.48 -3.14 -11.13
C SER A 16 9.74 -2.46 -12.28
N ILE A 17 9.21 -1.27 -11.99
CA ILE A 17 8.53 -0.42 -12.96
C ILE A 17 9.26 0.92 -12.97
N ASP A 18 9.81 1.31 -14.11
CA ASP A 18 10.33 2.66 -14.31
C ASP A 18 9.39 3.43 -15.24
N VAL A 19 8.69 4.39 -14.63
CA VAL A 19 7.70 5.24 -15.31
C VAL A 19 8.36 6.21 -16.30
N LYS A 20 9.62 6.61 -16.09
CA LYS A 20 10.31 7.57 -16.97
C LYS A 20 10.72 6.93 -18.28
N THR A 21 11.17 5.68 -18.22
CA THR A 21 11.58 4.89 -19.39
C THR A 21 10.45 4.03 -19.94
N ASN A 22 9.30 4.00 -19.25
CA ASN A 22 8.16 3.14 -19.56
C ASN A 22 8.53 1.65 -19.66
N SER A 23 9.37 1.19 -18.73
CA SER A 23 9.89 -0.18 -18.71
C SER A 23 9.41 -0.95 -17.48
N ILE A 24 9.19 -2.25 -17.70
CA ILE A 24 8.80 -3.22 -16.67
C ILE A 24 9.76 -4.41 -16.78
N GLU A 25 10.31 -4.83 -15.65
CA GLU A 25 11.25 -5.96 -15.58
C GLU A 25 10.89 -6.85 -14.39
N ILE A 26 11.03 -8.17 -14.57
CA ILE A 26 10.93 -9.16 -13.50
C ILE A 26 12.21 -9.99 -13.55
N ARG A 27 12.95 -10.02 -12.45
CA ARG A 27 14.26 -10.67 -12.38
C ARG A 27 14.57 -11.19 -10.98
N ILE A 28 15.46 -12.17 -10.92
CA ILE A 28 16.06 -12.60 -9.66
C ILE A 28 17.27 -11.69 -9.38
N VAL A 29 17.31 -11.09 -8.19
CA VAL A 29 18.35 -10.17 -7.76
C VAL A 29 18.93 -10.63 -6.43
N ASP A 30 20.26 -10.73 -6.37
CA ASP A 30 20.97 -11.01 -5.12
C ASP A 30 21.12 -9.73 -4.30
N VAL A 31 20.29 -9.60 -3.27
CA VAL A 31 20.31 -8.46 -2.36
C VAL A 31 21.15 -8.76 -1.12
N PRO A 32 21.83 -7.76 -0.52
CA PRO A 32 22.46 -7.92 0.79
C PRO A 32 21.48 -8.47 1.84
N SER A 33 21.98 -9.26 2.79
CA SER A 33 21.16 -9.87 3.84
C SER A 33 20.44 -8.87 4.76
N ASP A 34 20.95 -7.64 4.87
CA ASP A 34 20.35 -6.52 5.61
C ASP A 34 19.39 -5.66 4.77
N HIS A 35 19.27 -5.94 3.46
CA HIS A 35 18.38 -5.19 2.57
C HIS A 35 16.91 -5.47 2.89
N VAL A 36 16.02 -4.47 2.71
CA VAL A 36 14.58 -4.59 3.05
C VAL A 36 13.90 -5.81 2.42
N PHE A 37 14.25 -6.16 1.17
CA PHE A 37 13.74 -7.37 0.51
C PHE A 37 14.27 -8.67 1.12
N ALA A 38 15.47 -8.67 1.71
CA ALA A 38 16.01 -9.84 2.40
C ALA A 38 15.31 -10.07 3.74
N ILE A 39 15.07 -9.00 4.51
CA ILE A 39 14.49 -9.07 5.86
C ILE A 39 12.96 -9.09 5.89
N THR A 40 12.28 -8.88 4.75
CA THR A 40 10.82 -8.96 4.65
C THR A 40 10.35 -10.37 5.06
N PRO A 41 9.39 -10.49 6.00
CA PRO A 41 8.85 -11.79 6.39
C PRO A 41 8.31 -12.58 5.20
N PRO A 42 8.46 -13.92 5.15
CA PRO A 42 8.03 -14.73 4.00
C PRO A 42 6.55 -14.61 3.63
N SER A 43 5.67 -14.29 4.59
CA SER A 43 4.23 -14.10 4.37
C SER A 43 3.85 -12.72 3.84
N ASN A 44 4.82 -11.81 3.74
CA ASN A 44 4.60 -10.41 3.44
C ASN A 44 5.20 -10.03 2.08
N GLU A 45 4.58 -9.05 1.44
CA GLU A 45 5.14 -8.35 0.29
C GLU A 45 5.73 -7.02 0.72
N CYS A 46 6.71 -6.54 -0.03
CA CYS A 46 7.32 -5.24 0.16
C CYS A 46 7.41 -4.49 -1.17
N VAL A 47 6.83 -3.29 -1.22
CA VAL A 47 6.90 -2.39 -2.38
C VAL A 47 7.66 -1.13 -2.00
N ARG A 48 8.58 -0.70 -2.88
CA ARG A 48 9.39 0.50 -2.71
C ARG A 48 9.00 1.53 -3.76
N PHE A 49 8.50 2.68 -3.31
CA PHE A 49 8.15 3.81 -4.18
C PHE A 49 9.26 4.85 -4.19
N PHE A 50 9.87 5.03 -5.36
CA PHE A 50 10.83 6.09 -5.61
C PHE A 50 10.10 7.25 -6.30
N THR A 51 10.10 8.42 -5.67
CA THR A 51 9.44 9.63 -6.22
C THR A 51 10.39 10.81 -6.13
N ALA A 52 10.02 11.95 -6.72
CA ALA A 52 10.79 13.19 -6.57
C ALA A 52 10.99 13.58 -5.08
N ARG A 53 9.97 13.35 -4.24
CA ARG A 53 10.03 13.61 -2.79
C ARG A 53 10.82 12.55 -2.02
N HIS A 54 10.79 11.30 -2.48
CA HIS A 54 11.39 10.14 -1.82
C HIS A 54 12.48 9.50 -2.68
N ARG A 55 13.49 10.30 -3.09
CA ARG A 55 14.55 9.84 -3.99
C ARG A 55 15.66 9.09 -3.24
N GLN A 56 16.13 9.65 -2.13
CA GLN A 56 17.22 9.06 -1.33
C GLN A 56 16.73 7.92 -0.45
N TYR A 57 15.55 8.11 0.17
CA TYR A 57 14.90 7.11 1.01
C TYR A 57 13.52 6.83 0.42
N PRO A 58 13.35 5.70 -0.30
CA PRO A 58 12.07 5.36 -0.90
C PRO A 58 11.02 5.12 0.16
N LEU A 59 9.76 5.42 -0.16
CA LEU A 59 8.65 5.00 0.68
C LEU A 59 8.51 3.49 0.58
N ILE A 60 8.58 2.80 1.71
CA ILE A 60 8.41 1.35 1.81
C ILE A 60 7.01 1.07 2.34
N VAL A 61 6.26 0.26 1.59
CA VAL A 61 4.97 -0.29 2.03
C VAL A 61 5.15 -1.80 2.12
N GLN A 62 4.91 -2.36 3.30
CA GLN A 62 5.02 -3.78 3.57
C GLN A 62 3.78 -4.27 4.31
N GLY A 63 3.34 -5.50 4.00
CA GLY A 63 2.23 -6.15 4.67
C GLY A 63 2.00 -7.56 4.14
N PRO A 64 1.03 -8.30 4.72
CA PRO A 64 0.69 -9.64 4.25
C PRO A 64 0.38 -9.64 2.75
N SER A 65 0.92 -10.61 2.00
CA SER A 65 0.80 -10.67 0.53
C SER A 65 -0.65 -10.72 0.06
N ALA A 66 -1.38 -11.75 0.52
CA ALA A 66 -2.78 -11.93 0.25
C ALA A 66 -3.40 -12.80 1.36
N GLY A 67 -4.64 -12.50 1.71
CA GLY A 67 -5.44 -13.25 2.67
C GLY A 67 -6.92 -12.93 2.44
N ILE A 68 -7.81 -13.78 2.99
CA ILE A 68 -9.25 -13.60 2.85
C ILE A 68 -9.66 -12.24 3.45
N ASP A 69 -9.21 -11.94 4.67
CA ASP A 69 -9.57 -10.70 5.37
C ASP A 69 -8.96 -9.45 4.72
N SER A 70 -7.71 -9.53 4.25
CA SER A 70 -7.05 -8.38 3.61
C SER A 70 -7.67 -8.06 2.25
N THR A 71 -8.04 -9.09 1.48
CA THR A 71 -8.76 -8.92 0.21
C THR A 71 -10.16 -8.36 0.45
N ALA A 72 -10.91 -8.88 1.42
CA ALA A 72 -12.24 -8.35 1.77
C ALA A 72 -12.17 -6.90 2.24
N SER A 73 -11.17 -6.55 3.04
CA SER A 73 -10.92 -5.18 3.49
C SER A 73 -10.61 -4.24 2.33
N ALA A 74 -9.82 -4.67 1.35
CA ALA A 74 -9.53 -3.89 0.16
C ALA A 74 -10.79 -3.63 -0.68
N LEU A 75 -11.64 -4.65 -0.87
CA LEU A 75 -12.92 -4.50 -1.58
C LEU A 75 -13.87 -3.53 -0.85
N LEU A 76 -13.96 -3.64 0.48
CA LEU A 76 -14.79 -2.72 1.29
C LEU A 76 -14.28 -1.28 1.18
N ALA A 77 -12.96 -1.07 1.26
CA ALA A 77 -12.36 0.25 1.11
C ALA A 77 -12.69 0.88 -0.25
N GLU A 78 -12.61 0.10 -1.33
CA GLU A 78 -13.00 0.55 -2.66
C GLU A 78 -14.50 0.86 -2.76
N LEU A 79 -15.36 0.05 -2.16
CA LEU A 79 -16.80 0.32 -2.10
C LEU A 79 -17.10 1.65 -1.37
N LEU A 80 -16.49 1.89 -0.21
CA LEU A 80 -16.63 3.14 0.53
C LEU A 80 -16.14 4.34 -0.29
N ARG A 81 -15.02 4.20 -1.00
CA ARG A 81 -14.46 5.23 -1.89
C ARG A 81 -15.40 5.57 -3.03
N LEU A 82 -15.99 4.57 -3.68
CA LEU A 82 -16.97 4.75 -4.77
C LEU A 82 -18.29 5.35 -4.28
N MET A 83 -18.78 4.93 -3.11
CA MET A 83 -19.99 5.52 -2.55
C MET A 83 -19.78 6.99 -2.18
N ARG A 84 -18.60 7.35 -1.65
CA ARG A 84 -18.25 8.75 -1.34
C ARG A 84 -18.30 9.65 -2.58
N SER A 85 -17.96 9.14 -3.77
CA SER A 85 -18.04 9.95 -5.00
C SER A 85 -19.45 10.06 -5.56
N LYS A 86 -20.33 9.09 -5.29
CA LYS A 86 -21.72 9.08 -5.78
C LYS A 86 -22.72 9.72 -4.83
N VAL A 87 -22.46 9.68 -3.52
CA VAL A 87 -23.27 10.36 -2.52
C VAL A 87 -22.69 11.77 -2.35
N GLY A 88 -23.22 12.72 -3.13
CA GLY A 88 -22.94 14.14 -2.95
C GLY A 88 -23.27 14.60 -1.51
N PRO A 89 -22.86 15.81 -1.10
CA PRO A 89 -23.20 16.32 0.23
C PRO A 89 -24.70 16.15 0.45
N ARG A 90 -25.09 15.49 1.54
CA ARG A 90 -26.50 15.36 1.89
C ARG A 90 -27.04 16.78 2.00
N SER A 91 -27.92 17.19 1.09
CA SER A 91 -28.83 18.32 1.30
C SER A 91 -29.79 17.92 2.41
N GLY A 92 -29.29 17.79 3.63
CA GLY A 92 -30.11 17.72 4.82
C GLY A 92 -30.66 19.11 5.06
N SER A 93 -31.90 19.35 4.64
CA SER A 93 -32.64 20.48 5.20
C SER A 93 -32.83 20.17 6.68
N LEU A 94 -32.04 20.80 7.54
CA LEU A 94 -32.35 20.86 8.96
C LEU A 94 -33.66 21.65 9.07
N SER A 95 -34.80 20.95 9.10
CA SER A 95 -36.05 21.52 9.57
C SER A 95 -35.81 21.95 11.00
N ARG A 96 -35.65 23.27 11.20
CA ARG A 96 -35.48 23.86 12.51
C ARG A 96 -36.82 23.74 13.24
N THR A 97 -37.09 22.60 13.85
CA THR A 97 -38.24 22.45 14.75
C THR A 97 -38.03 23.44 15.89
N ARG A 98 -38.81 24.52 15.88
CA ARG A 98 -38.86 25.51 16.96
C ARG A 98 -39.49 24.85 18.19
N SER A 99 -38.76 23.98 18.90
CA SER A 99 -39.11 23.64 20.26
C SER A 99 -38.41 24.64 21.17
N SER A 100 -39.13 25.70 21.54
CA SER A 100 -38.77 26.58 22.64
C SER A 100 -39.06 25.81 23.93
N ALA A 101 -38.07 25.08 24.45
CA ALA A 101 -38.11 24.66 25.85
C ALA A 101 -37.81 25.90 26.71
N VAL A 102 -38.86 26.50 27.26
CA VAL A 102 -38.74 27.48 28.35
C VAL A 102 -38.32 26.70 29.58
N LEU A 103 -37.15 27.03 30.13
CA LEU A 103 -36.76 26.67 31.49
C LEU A 103 -37.47 27.64 32.43
N ALA A 104 -38.40 27.10 33.21
CA ALA A 104 -38.91 27.70 34.45
C ALA A 104 -38.58 26.73 35.59
#